data_AF-A0A3C0GPP4-F1
#
_entry.id   AF-A0A3C0GPP4-F1
#
_cell.length_a   1.000
_cell.length_b   1.000
_cell.length_c   1.000
_cell.angle_alpha   90.00
_cell.angle_beta   90.00
_cell.angle_gamma   90.00
#
_symmetry.space_group_name_H-M   'P 1'
#
loop_
_entity.id
_entity.type
_entity.pdbx_description
1 polymer ?
#
loop_
_entity_poly.entity_id
_entity_poly.type
_entity_poly.pdbx_seq_one_letter_code
_entity_poly.pdbx_strand_id
1 'polypeptide(L)'
;TGDFNSEPGSTTYQAVTAALADARTLAAKVEGPRLTFHDFSGKPTVELDWILVRGFSVDRFGTLDDAPGGVLPSDHFPVQAELRFPAAAAP
;
A
#
# COMPACT_ATOMS: atom_id res chain seq x y z
N THR A 1 1.38 1.75 8.92
CA THR A 1 1.16 2.24 7.54
C THR A 1 1.65 3.68 7.48
N GLY A 2 1.84 4.24 6.29
CA GLY A 2 2.15 5.67 6.12
C GLY A 2 2.86 5.98 4.81
N ASP A 3 3.17 7.26 4.61
CA ASP A 3 4.14 7.75 3.62
C ASP A 3 5.56 7.61 4.20
N PHE A 4 6.42 6.87 3.51
CA PHE A 4 7.80 6.61 3.95
C PHE A 4 8.82 7.45 3.17
N ASN A 5 8.38 8.24 2.17
CA ASN A 5 9.24 9.00 1.26
C ASN A 5 10.39 8.14 0.69
N SER A 6 10.07 6.90 0.35
CA SER A 6 11.06 5.88 -0.02
C SER A 6 10.45 4.88 -0.97
N GLU A 7 11.09 4.69 -2.12
CA GLU A 7 10.71 3.75 -3.16
C GLU A 7 11.08 2.29 -2.81
N PRO A 8 10.44 1.30 -3.46
CA PRO A 8 10.89 -0.08 -3.37
C PRO A 8 12.38 -0.19 -3.72
N GLY A 9 13.11 -0.95 -2.90
CA GLY A 9 14.55 -1.14 -3.07
C GLY A 9 15.43 -0.10 -2.38
N SER A 10 14.87 0.97 -1.80
CA SER A 10 15.63 1.87 -0.92
C SER A 10 16.12 1.15 0.34
N THR A 11 17.16 1.69 1.00
CA THR A 11 17.66 1.15 2.27
C THR A 11 16.60 1.17 3.37
N THR A 12 15.78 2.22 3.41
CA THR A 12 14.62 2.32 4.32
C THR A 12 13.64 1.18 4.09
N TYR A 13 13.23 0.97 2.84
CA TYR A 13 12.29 -0.09 2.47
C TYR A 13 12.85 -1.46 2.84
N GLN A 14 14.11 -1.74 2.50
CA GLN A 14 14.79 -3.00 2.84
C GLN A 14 14.84 -3.23 4.37
N ALA A 15 15.13 -2.19 5.15
CA ALA A 15 15.24 -2.31 6.60
C ALA A 15 13.90 -2.64 7.27
N VAL A 16 12.80 -1.99 6.86
CA VAL A 16 11.47 -2.28 7.43
C VAL A 16 10.90 -3.61 6.91
N THR A 17 11.16 -3.94 5.64
CA THR A 17 10.68 -5.20 5.05
C THR A 17 11.44 -6.44 5.51
N ALA A 18 12.59 -6.27 6.16
CA ALA A 18 13.26 -7.36 6.88
C ALA A 18 12.45 -7.88 8.08
N ALA A 19 11.53 -7.08 8.64
CA ALA A 19 10.78 -7.42 9.85
C ALA A 19 9.26 -7.47 9.63
N LEU A 20 8.74 -6.81 8.61
CA LEU A 20 7.32 -6.73 8.25
C LEU A 20 7.16 -7.04 6.76
N ALA A 21 6.07 -7.70 6.38
CA ALA A 21 5.80 -7.96 4.97
C ALA A 21 5.03 -6.80 4.32
N ASP A 22 5.34 -6.50 3.06
CA ASP A 22 4.57 -5.55 2.26
C ASP A 22 3.21 -6.16 1.88
N ALA A 23 2.11 -5.55 2.33
CA ALA A 23 0.77 -6.02 2.06
C ALA A 23 0.45 -6.11 0.57
N ARG A 24 1.00 -5.21 -0.27
CA ARG A 24 0.80 -5.26 -1.72
C ARG A 24 1.39 -6.51 -2.34
N THR A 25 2.55 -6.95 -1.85
CA THR A 25 3.21 -8.18 -2.31
C THR A 25 2.52 -9.45 -1.81
N LEU A 26 1.88 -9.39 -0.63
CA LEU A 26 1.16 -10.52 -0.05
C LEU A 26 -0.27 -10.69 -0.57
N ALA A 27 -0.85 -9.65 -1.16
CA ALA A 27 -2.26 -9.62 -1.50
C ALA A 27 -2.64 -10.68 -2.55
N ALA A 28 -3.72 -11.43 -2.30
CA ALA A 28 -4.28 -12.36 -3.27
C ALA A 28 -4.84 -11.64 -4.51
N LYS A 29 -5.27 -10.39 -4.36
CA LYS A 29 -5.73 -9.52 -5.45
C LYS A 29 -5.18 -8.11 -5.27
N VAL A 30 -4.62 -7.55 -6.34
CA VAL A 30 -4.09 -6.18 -6.39
C VAL A 30 -4.87 -5.38 -7.44
N GLU A 31 -5.31 -4.19 -7.07
CA GLU A 31 -6.09 -3.28 -7.92
C GLU A 31 -5.51 -1.87 -7.94
N GLY A 32 -5.79 -1.11 -9.00
CA GLY A 32 -5.30 0.25 -9.17
C GLY A 32 -3.81 0.35 -9.55
N PRO A 33 -3.29 1.58 -9.68
CA PRO A 33 -1.90 1.82 -10.05
C PRO A 33 -0.93 1.36 -8.95
N ARG A 34 0.31 1.05 -9.35
CA ARG A 34 1.40 0.77 -8.41
C ARG A 34 1.88 2.01 -7.67
N LEU A 35 1.98 3.11 -8.41
CA LEU A 35 2.55 4.37 -7.94
C LEU A 35 1.49 5.16 -7.19
N THR A 36 1.88 5.88 -6.15
CA THR A 36 0.96 6.48 -5.17
C THR A 36 1.04 8.00 -5.17
N PHE A 37 2.22 8.59 -5.37
CA PHE A 37 2.37 10.04 -5.41
C PHE A 37 2.18 10.59 -6.82
N HIS A 38 1.36 11.64 -6.96
CA HIS A 38 1.03 12.26 -8.24
C HIS A 38 1.05 13.80 -8.23
N ASP A 39 1.43 14.46 -7.14
CA ASP A 39 1.58 15.94 -7.05
C ASP A 39 0.41 16.72 -7.67
N PHE A 40 -0.83 16.34 -7.31
CA PHE A 40 -2.07 16.89 -7.88
C PHE A 40 -2.23 16.82 -9.42
N SER A 41 -1.39 16.04 -10.13
CA SER A 41 -1.50 15.86 -11.59
C SER A 41 -2.47 14.74 -12.01
N GLY A 42 -2.80 13.83 -11.08
CA GLY A 42 -3.52 12.58 -11.35
C GLY A 42 -2.71 11.52 -12.08
N LYS A 43 -1.43 11.80 -12.41
CA LYS A 43 -0.50 10.84 -13.03
C LYS A 43 0.58 10.48 -12.01
N PRO A 44 0.55 9.27 -11.45
CA PRO A 44 1.48 8.95 -10.37
C PRO A 44 2.87 8.61 -10.91
N THR A 45 3.91 8.96 -10.15
CA THR A 45 5.31 8.89 -10.60
C THR A 45 6.19 8.00 -9.73
N VAL A 46 5.90 7.89 -8.43
CA VAL A 46 6.68 7.09 -7.46
C VAL A 46 5.76 6.37 -6.47
N GLU A 47 6.28 5.30 -5.85
CA GLU A 47 5.58 4.49 -4.83
C GLU A 47 6.18 4.81 -3.45
N LEU A 48 5.47 5.60 -2.65
CA LEU A 48 5.96 6.10 -1.35
C LEU A 48 5.11 5.64 -0.15
N ASP A 49 3.88 5.20 -0.40
CA ASP A 49 2.90 4.88 0.63
C ASP A 49 2.79 3.38 0.87
N TRP A 50 3.03 2.96 2.12
CA TRP A 50 3.18 1.54 2.46
C TRP A 50 2.18 1.08 3.52
N ILE A 51 1.63 -0.11 3.31
CA ILE A 51 0.97 -0.91 4.33
C ILE A 51 1.84 -2.13 4.63
N LEU A 52 2.53 -2.11 5.76
CA LEU A 52 3.38 -3.21 6.22
C LEU A 52 2.67 -4.01 7.31
N VAL A 53 2.70 -5.34 7.22
CA VAL A 53 1.93 -6.25 8.07
C VAL A 53 2.79 -7.35 8.67
N ARG A 54 2.34 -7.91 9.81
CA ARG A 54 2.89 -9.13 10.42
C ARG A 54 1.74 -9.95 10.98
N GLY A 55 1.73 -11.25 10.67
CA GLY A 55 0.73 -12.18 11.20
C GLY A 55 -0.65 -12.07 10.55
N PHE A 56 -0.79 -11.35 9.44
CA PHE A 56 -2.04 -11.25 8.68
C PHE A 56 -1.91 -11.93 7.32
N SER A 57 -2.99 -12.51 6.83
CA SER A 57 -3.18 -12.73 5.39
C SER A 57 -3.81 -11.51 4.75
N VAL A 58 -3.44 -11.22 3.51
CA VAL A 58 -3.92 -10.05 2.76
C VAL A 58 -4.81 -10.51 1.63
N ASP A 59 -6.10 -10.21 1.71
CA ASP A 59 -7.09 -10.65 0.72
C ASP A 59 -7.09 -9.73 -0.50
N ARG A 60 -7.02 -8.42 -0.26
CA ARG A 60 -6.99 -7.38 -1.29
C ARG A 60 -6.04 -6.27 -0.92
N PHE A 61 -5.39 -5.69 -1.92
CA PHE A 61 -4.69 -4.42 -1.84
C PHE A 61 -5.12 -3.54 -3.02
N GLY A 62 -5.45 -2.27 -2.75
CA GLY A 62 -5.88 -1.32 -3.77
C GLY A 62 -5.18 0.02 -3.61
N THR A 63 -4.77 0.61 -4.73
CA THR A 63 -4.46 2.04 -4.80
C THR A 63 -5.68 2.73 -5.42
N LEU A 64 -6.29 3.66 -4.69
CA LEU A 64 -7.56 4.28 -5.08
C LEU A 64 -7.29 5.55 -5.90
N ASP A 65 -7.38 5.44 -7.22
CA ASP A 65 -7.08 6.53 -8.18
C ASP A 65 -8.31 7.30 -8.69
N ASP A 66 -9.46 7.09 -8.05
CA ASP A 66 -10.67 7.83 -8.34
C ASP A 66 -10.55 9.32 -7.97
N ALA A 67 -11.18 10.17 -8.78
CA ALA A 67 -11.34 11.60 -8.52
C ALA A 67 -12.82 11.93 -8.32
N PRO A 68 -13.36 11.80 -7.09
CA PRO A 68 -14.77 12.07 -6.81
C PRO A 68 -15.16 13.50 -7.20
N GLY A 69 -16.16 13.63 -8.06
CA GLY A 69 -16.57 14.93 -8.60
C GLY A 69 -15.51 15.62 -9.47
N GLY A 70 -14.52 14.86 -9.97
CA GLY A 70 -13.40 15.40 -10.76
C GLY A 70 -12.33 16.11 -9.93
N VAL A 71 -12.37 16.02 -8.60
CA VAL A 71 -11.42 16.66 -7.70
C VAL A 71 -10.44 15.61 -7.16
N LEU A 72 -9.15 15.93 -7.18
CA LEU A 72 -8.11 15.14 -6.51
C LEU A 72 -8.07 15.54 -5.03
N PRO A 73 -8.41 14.63 -4.09
CA PRO A 73 -8.51 14.99 -2.66
C PRO A 73 -7.14 15.21 -1.98
N SER A 74 -6.08 14.66 -2.54
CA SER A 74 -4.68 14.73 -2.09
C SER A 74 -3.77 14.64 -3.31
N ASP A 75 -2.49 14.96 -3.14
CA ASP A 75 -1.37 14.66 -4.04
C ASP A 75 -0.91 13.20 -4.00
N HIS A 76 -1.42 12.40 -3.06
CA HIS A 76 -1.25 10.96 -2.98
C HIS A 76 -2.58 10.24 -3.24
N PHE A 77 -2.52 9.13 -3.98
CA PHE A 77 -3.59 8.15 -4.01
C PHE A 77 -3.58 7.32 -2.72
N PRO A 78 -4.73 7.17 -2.03
CA PRO A 78 -4.82 6.30 -0.86
C PRO A 78 -4.49 4.86 -1.22
N VAL A 79 -3.72 4.20 -0.35
CA VAL A 79 -3.56 2.73 -0.37
C VAL A 79 -4.48 2.08 0.66
N GLN A 80 -5.13 0.99 0.28
CA GLN A 80 -6.07 0.24 1.10
C GLN A 80 -5.69 -1.24 1.10
N ALA A 81 -5.81 -1.91 2.25
CA ALA A 81 -5.66 -3.36 2.36
C ALA A 81 -6.82 -3.98 3.15
N GLU A 82 -7.34 -5.10 2.64
CA GLU A 82 -8.26 -5.96 3.38
C GLU A 82 -7.45 -7.09 4.04
N LEU A 83 -7.42 -7.08 5.37
CA LEU A 83 -6.63 -8.01 6.17
C LEU A 83 -7.53 -9.03 6.85
N ARG A 84 -7.06 -10.28 6.90
CA ARG A 84 -7.68 -11.33 7.70
C ARG A 84 -6.72 -11.78 8.80
N PHE A 85 -7.21 -11.77 10.03
CA PHE A 85 -6.53 -12.34 11.19
C PHE A 85 -6.23 -13.82 10.96
N PRO A 86 -5.13 -14.34 11.53
CA PRO A 86 -4.88 -15.77 11.50
C PRO A 86 -6.02 -16.46 12.25
N ALA A 87 -6.37 -17.69 11.82
CA ALA A 87 -7.28 -18.50 12.61
C ALA A 87 -6.72 -18.63 14.03
N ALA A 88 -7.60 -18.56 15.04
CA ALA A 88 -7.19 -18.89 16.39
C ALA A 88 -6.56 -20.28 16.37
N ALA A 89 -5.40 -20.43 17.02
CA ALA A 89 -4.82 -21.75 17.22
C ALA A 89 -5.89 -22.62 17.92
N ALA A 90 -6.14 -23.81 17.39
CA ALA A 90 -6.94 -24.79 18.11
C ALA A 90 -6.27 -25.04 19.48
N PRO A 91 -7.06 -25.11 20.57
CA PRO A 91 -6.51 -25.30 21.92
C PRO A 91 -5.74 -26.61 22.07
#